data_AF-A0AAW4VBL2-F1
#
_entry.id   AF-A0AAW4VBL2-F1
#
_cell.length_a   1.000
_cell.length_b   1.000
_cell.length_c   1.000
_cell.angle_alpha   90.00
_cell.angle_beta   90.00
_cell.angle_gamma   90.00
#
_symmetry.space_group_name_H-M   'P 1'
#
loop_
_entity.id
_entity.type
_entity.pdbx_description
1 polymer ?
#
loop_
_entity_poly.entity_id
_entity_poly.type
_entity_poly.pdbx_seq_one_letter_code
_entity_poly.pdbx_strand_id
1 'polypeptide(L)'
;MIHFLTQRFIENYDDYKNQKVRQAYGTLCSILSIICNIVLVIFKITIGLIVHSVAIQADGLNNLSDVGSNLASLFGFKLANKHPDKDHPYGHGRYEYIAGMVIAFLILVVGIQSLKESVVKIFNPEKVMFSFVAVVILIFSILVKLWMYYFNNQIGKKIDSSSLKAAGQDSLNDVVTTFATLVSLILTLITDLPVDGIIGTIVSLIVIFAGINVFKDTINPLLGLAPDKALIDDIENFIMSYDKPLGIHDLMMHDYGPGRMFMTLHVEVDCQEDVMKIHEEIDDIERAIQEKYHIHTTIHYDPVDVHNPRLLALKQQVLEIVKGIDEHYSIHDFRMVPGKNHTNLIFDVLIPANDQISHQILKNKISAEVKQISDEYHCVIEIDHAFV
;
A
#
# COMPACT_ATOMS: atom_id res chain seq x y z
N MET A 1 2.24 -6.16 33.75
CA MET A 1 2.62 -7.19 32.75
C MET A 1 3.33 -6.60 31.55
N ILE A 2 2.73 -5.69 30.78
CA ILE A 2 3.37 -5.10 29.57
C ILE A 2 4.69 -4.40 29.89
N HIS A 3 4.73 -3.57 30.95
CA HIS A 3 5.96 -2.90 31.39
C HIS A 3 7.09 -3.88 31.76
N PHE A 4 6.73 -5.04 32.32
CA PHE A 4 7.70 -6.10 32.65
C PHE A 4 8.21 -6.81 31.40
N LEU A 5 7.33 -7.09 30.43
CA LEU A 5 7.71 -7.68 29.15
C LEU A 5 8.64 -6.73 28.36
N THR A 6 8.33 -5.43 28.33
CA THR A 6 9.14 -4.45 27.61
C THR A 6 10.51 -4.26 28.27
N GLN A 7 10.59 -4.25 29.61
CA GLN A 7 11.87 -4.21 30.33
C GLN A 7 12.74 -5.45 30.11
N ARG A 8 12.13 -6.61 29.88
CA ARG A 8 12.85 -7.87 29.75
C ARG A 8 13.30 -8.19 28.32
N PHE A 9 12.54 -7.74 27.32
CA PHE A 9 12.78 -8.10 25.91
C PHE A 9 13.30 -6.94 25.05
N ILE A 10 13.35 -5.70 25.57
CA ILE A 10 13.79 -4.52 24.83
C ILE A 10 14.94 -3.84 25.58
N GLU A 11 16.12 -3.82 24.97
CA GLU A 11 17.25 -3.04 25.47
C GLU A 11 16.98 -1.53 25.29
N ASN A 12 17.36 -0.71 26.28
CA ASN A 12 17.10 0.74 26.29
C ASN A 12 15.62 1.12 26.05
N TYR A 13 14.71 0.39 26.70
CA TYR A 13 13.26 0.49 26.53
C TYR A 13 12.66 1.90 26.76
N ASP A 14 13.40 2.84 27.36
CA ASP A 14 12.97 4.22 27.59
C ASP A 14 13.31 5.18 26.42
N ASP A 15 14.16 4.77 25.48
CA ASP A 15 14.52 5.58 24.31
C ASP A 15 13.57 5.32 23.13
N TYR A 16 12.33 5.80 23.27
CA TYR A 16 11.27 5.62 22.28
C TYR A 16 11.56 6.27 20.91
N LYS A 17 12.54 7.19 20.84
CA LYS A 17 12.93 7.89 19.60
C LYS A 17 13.91 7.07 18.76
N ASN A 18 14.58 6.09 19.35
CA ASN A 18 15.48 5.20 18.63
C ASN A 18 14.70 4.23 17.75
N GLN A 19 15.01 4.19 16.46
CA GLN A 19 14.33 3.36 15.47
C GLN A 19 14.38 1.86 15.81
N LYS A 20 15.51 1.37 16.37
CA LYS A 20 15.65 -0.04 16.79
C LYS A 20 14.75 -0.37 17.98
N VAL A 21 14.65 0.54 18.95
CA VAL A 21 13.78 0.38 20.13
C VAL A 21 12.32 0.42 19.70
N ARG A 22 11.94 1.39 18.87
CA ARG A 22 10.59 1.49 18.26
C ARG A 22 10.19 0.22 17.51
N GLN A 23 11.08 -0.35 16.70
CA GLN A 23 10.86 -1.60 16.00
C GLN A 23 10.69 -2.79 16.97
N ALA A 24 11.52 -2.89 18.01
CA ALA A 24 11.42 -3.95 19.02
C ALA A 24 10.08 -3.91 19.77
N TYR A 25 9.58 -2.72 20.11
CA TYR A 25 8.24 -2.53 20.68
C TYR A 25 7.15 -3.02 19.73
N GLY A 26 7.22 -2.64 18.45
CA GLY A 26 6.28 -3.10 17.41
C GLY A 26 6.27 -4.62 17.30
N THR A 27 7.43 -5.24 17.12
CA THR A 27 7.57 -6.70 16.99
C THR A 27 7.03 -7.44 18.21
N LEU A 28 7.34 -6.98 19.43
CA LEU A 28 6.84 -7.60 20.65
C LEU A 28 5.31 -7.54 20.73
N CYS A 29 4.71 -6.39 20.41
CA CYS A 29 3.26 -6.21 20.42
C CYS A 29 2.57 -7.08 19.37
N SER A 30 3.14 -7.18 18.16
CA SER A 30 2.62 -8.02 17.09
C SER A 30 2.67 -9.50 17.47
N ILE A 31 3.79 -9.99 18.00
CA ILE A 31 3.93 -11.40 18.45
C ILE A 31 2.90 -11.71 19.55
N LEU A 32 2.77 -10.82 20.54
CA LEU A 32 1.82 -11.02 21.63
C LEU A 32 0.37 -11.05 21.12
N SER A 33 0.04 -10.15 20.18
CA SER A 33 -1.28 -10.10 19.54
C SER A 33 -1.57 -11.38 18.74
N ILE A 34 -0.60 -11.90 17.98
CA ILE A 34 -0.72 -13.17 17.26
C ILE A 34 -1.01 -14.33 18.21
N ILE A 35 -0.22 -14.46 19.28
CA ILE A 35 -0.40 -15.55 20.25
C ILE A 35 -1.80 -15.49 20.88
N CYS A 36 -2.24 -14.29 21.30
CA CYS A 36 -3.57 -14.11 21.87
C CYS A 36 -4.67 -14.49 20.88
N ASN A 37 -4.60 -13.99 19.64
CA ASN A 37 -5.60 -14.29 18.62
C ASN A 37 -5.63 -15.79 18.28
N ILE A 38 -4.49 -16.48 18.18
CA ILE A 38 -4.46 -17.95 17.97
C ILE A 38 -5.19 -18.68 19.11
N VAL A 39 -4.93 -18.29 20.36
CA VAL A 39 -5.61 -18.90 21.52
C VAL A 39 -7.12 -18.66 21.47
N LEU A 40 -7.55 -17.44 21.12
CA LEU A 40 -8.97 -17.10 20.99
C LEU A 40 -9.64 -17.86 19.85
N VAL A 41 -8.99 -17.99 18.69
CA VAL A 41 -9.48 -18.78 17.55
C VAL A 41 -9.72 -20.22 17.98
N ILE A 42 -8.74 -20.86 18.62
CA ILE A 42 -8.86 -22.26 19.06
C ILE A 42 -10.06 -22.42 19.99
N PHE A 43 -10.19 -21.54 21.01
CA PHE A 43 -11.30 -21.65 21.96
C PHE A 43 -12.66 -21.36 21.33
N LYS A 44 -12.80 -20.28 20.56
CA LYS A 44 -14.07 -19.88 19.94
C LYS A 44 -14.54 -20.86 18.89
N ILE A 45 -13.67 -21.30 17.97
CA ILE A 45 -14.06 -22.27 16.93
C ILE A 45 -14.44 -23.60 17.58
N THR A 46 -13.64 -24.10 18.53
CA THR A 46 -13.93 -25.37 19.21
C THR A 46 -15.27 -25.31 19.94
N ILE A 47 -15.51 -24.28 20.75
CA ILE A 47 -16.76 -24.19 21.50
C ILE A 47 -17.95 -23.90 20.60
N GLY A 48 -17.77 -23.09 19.55
CA GLY A 48 -18.80 -22.78 18.55
C GLY A 48 -19.28 -24.02 17.79
N LEU A 49 -18.38 -24.96 17.50
CA LEU A 49 -18.73 -26.26 16.94
C LEU A 49 -19.49 -27.13 17.95
N ILE A 50 -19.01 -27.21 19.20
CA ILE A 50 -19.64 -28.03 20.25
C ILE A 50 -21.06 -27.55 20.56
N VAL A 51 -21.30 -26.24 20.63
CA VAL A 51 -22.62 -25.67 20.96
C VAL A 51 -23.51 -25.47 19.74
N HIS A 52 -23.01 -25.81 18.54
CA HIS A 52 -23.66 -25.52 17.26
C HIS A 52 -24.06 -24.04 17.17
N SER A 53 -23.15 -23.10 17.46
CA SER A 53 -23.38 -21.65 17.25
C SER A 53 -22.57 -21.18 16.06
N VAL A 54 -23.25 -20.67 15.03
CA VAL A 54 -22.55 -20.12 13.85
C VAL A 54 -22.05 -18.71 14.16
N ALA A 55 -22.73 -17.97 15.05
CA ALA A 55 -22.26 -16.67 15.51
C ALA A 55 -20.89 -16.74 16.19
N ILE A 56 -20.70 -17.70 17.12
CA ILE A 56 -19.42 -17.90 17.81
C ILE A 56 -18.34 -18.38 16.83
N GLN A 57 -18.69 -19.23 15.87
CA GLN A 57 -17.75 -19.66 14.83
C GLN A 57 -17.29 -18.48 13.97
N ALA A 58 -18.22 -17.66 13.46
CA ALA A 58 -17.92 -16.47 12.67
C ALA A 58 -17.03 -15.47 13.42
N ASP A 59 -17.29 -15.26 14.71
CA ASP A 59 -16.46 -14.42 15.58
C ASP A 59 -15.05 -15.00 15.78
N GLY A 60 -14.93 -16.33 15.93
CA GLY A 60 -13.64 -17.02 15.91
C GLY A 60 -12.88 -16.84 14.59
N LEU A 61 -13.57 -16.81 13.46
CA LEU A 61 -12.95 -16.59 12.14
C LEU A 61 -12.50 -15.15 11.94
N ASN A 62 -13.18 -14.18 12.54
CA ASN A 62 -12.68 -12.80 12.57
C ASN A 62 -11.31 -12.75 13.24
N ASN A 63 -11.15 -13.44 14.38
CA ASN A 63 -9.85 -13.51 15.05
C ASN A 63 -8.81 -14.30 14.25
N LEU A 64 -9.23 -15.24 13.39
CA LEU A 64 -8.34 -15.91 12.45
C LEU A 64 -7.87 -14.95 11.36
N SER A 65 -8.72 -14.02 10.91
CA SER A 65 -8.33 -12.93 9.99
C SER A 65 -7.24 -12.04 10.60
N ASP A 66 -7.35 -11.74 11.90
CA ASP A 66 -6.31 -10.99 12.62
C ASP A 66 -4.99 -11.76 12.70
N VAL A 67 -5.04 -13.08 12.98
CA VAL A 67 -3.85 -13.93 12.93
C VAL A 67 -3.26 -13.87 11.53
N GLY A 68 -4.10 -14.05 10.51
CA GLY A 68 -3.70 -14.04 9.11
C GLY A 68 -2.97 -12.77 8.71
N SER A 69 -3.54 -11.61 9.02
CA SER A 69 -2.96 -10.30 8.71
C SER A 69 -1.61 -10.08 9.41
N ASN A 70 -1.53 -10.46 10.69
CA ASN A 70 -0.28 -10.36 11.45
C ASN A 70 0.76 -11.41 11.04
N LEU A 71 0.35 -12.60 10.60
CA LEU A 71 1.23 -13.63 10.06
C LEU A 71 1.75 -13.26 8.68
N ALA A 72 0.92 -12.64 7.83
CA ALA A 72 1.36 -12.07 6.55
C ALA A 72 2.47 -11.05 6.79
N SER A 73 2.28 -10.15 7.76
CA SER A 73 3.33 -9.23 8.19
C SER A 73 4.57 -9.98 8.73
N LEU A 74 4.41 -10.90 9.69
CA LEU A 74 5.55 -11.56 10.37
C LEU A 74 6.34 -12.53 9.48
N PHE A 75 5.67 -13.39 8.71
CA PHE A 75 6.31 -14.36 7.81
C PHE A 75 6.71 -13.73 6.48
N GLY A 76 5.97 -12.70 6.04
CA GLY A 76 6.34 -11.83 4.94
C GLY A 76 7.78 -11.36 5.09
N PHE A 77 8.12 -10.79 6.25
CA PHE A 77 9.50 -10.37 6.53
C PHE A 77 10.54 -11.48 6.37
N LYS A 78 10.28 -12.71 6.83
CA LYS A 78 11.32 -13.77 6.81
C LYS A 78 11.57 -14.32 5.41
N LEU A 79 10.53 -14.48 4.60
CA LEU A 79 10.63 -14.94 3.20
C LEU A 79 11.06 -13.81 2.26
N ALA A 80 10.57 -12.59 2.49
CA ALA A 80 10.99 -11.39 1.78
C ALA A 80 12.47 -11.10 1.98
N ASN A 81 13.03 -11.37 3.17
CA ASN A 81 14.45 -11.16 3.44
C ASN A 81 15.40 -12.18 2.80
N LYS A 82 14.89 -13.15 2.03
CA LYS A 82 15.76 -13.99 1.20
C LYS A 82 16.47 -13.11 0.17
N HIS A 83 17.81 -13.17 0.15
CA HIS A 83 18.60 -12.44 -0.84
C HIS A 83 18.19 -12.80 -2.27
N PRO A 84 18.33 -11.88 -3.23
CA PRO A 84 18.16 -12.17 -4.65
C PRO A 84 18.97 -13.40 -5.09
N ASP A 85 18.39 -14.18 -6.00
CA ASP A 85 19.05 -15.32 -6.63
C ASP A 85 18.92 -15.26 -8.16
N LYS A 86 19.46 -16.27 -8.85
CA LYS A 86 19.48 -16.29 -10.33
C LYS A 86 18.10 -16.31 -10.95
N ASP A 87 17.13 -16.92 -10.27
CA ASP A 87 15.75 -17.01 -10.75
C ASP A 87 14.97 -15.74 -10.38
N HIS A 88 15.37 -15.05 -9.31
CA HIS A 88 14.72 -13.84 -8.78
C HIS A 88 15.74 -12.71 -8.52
N PRO A 89 16.23 -12.02 -9.58
CA PRO A 89 17.27 -11.00 -9.45
C PRO A 89 16.83 -9.74 -8.69
N TYR A 90 15.52 -9.46 -8.67
CA TYR A 90 14.93 -8.37 -7.87
C TYR A 90 14.57 -8.81 -6.44
N GLY A 91 14.88 -10.05 -6.07
CA GLY A 91 14.60 -10.62 -4.76
C GLY A 91 13.21 -11.22 -4.63
N HIS A 92 12.86 -11.56 -3.39
CA HIS A 92 11.69 -12.36 -3.05
C HIS A 92 10.64 -11.57 -2.24
N GLY A 93 10.73 -10.24 -2.24
CA GLY A 93 9.90 -9.37 -1.40
C GLY A 93 8.40 -9.60 -1.61
N ARG A 94 7.97 -9.73 -2.86
CA ARG A 94 6.56 -9.97 -3.22
C ARG A 94 5.97 -11.29 -2.70
N TYR A 95 6.77 -12.24 -2.19
CA TYR A 95 6.23 -13.43 -1.51
C TYR A 95 5.42 -13.07 -0.26
N GLU A 96 5.71 -11.93 0.38
CA GLU A 96 4.88 -11.41 1.48
C GLU A 96 3.44 -11.21 1.04
N TYR A 97 3.24 -10.51 -0.08
CA TYR A 97 1.91 -10.22 -0.62
C TYR A 97 1.21 -11.50 -1.09
N ILE A 98 1.93 -12.44 -1.72
CA ILE A 98 1.37 -13.72 -2.16
C ILE A 98 0.92 -14.56 -0.95
N ALA A 99 1.71 -14.61 0.13
CA ALA A 99 1.32 -15.29 1.35
C ALA A 99 0.08 -14.65 1.99
N GLY A 100 0.03 -13.32 2.04
CA GLY A 100 -1.14 -12.57 2.49
C GLY A 100 -2.39 -12.88 1.65
N MET A 101 -2.25 -12.99 0.33
CA MET A 101 -3.35 -13.30 -0.58
C MET A 101 -3.92 -14.71 -0.35
N VAL A 102 -3.07 -15.71 -0.09
CA VAL A 102 -3.53 -17.08 0.27
C VAL A 102 -4.35 -17.05 1.56
N ILE A 103 -3.89 -16.29 2.55
CA ILE A 103 -4.59 -16.13 3.83
C ILE A 103 -5.93 -15.42 3.62
N ALA A 104 -5.96 -14.31 2.89
CA ALA A 104 -7.19 -13.59 2.53
C ALA A 104 -8.21 -14.51 1.85
N PHE A 105 -7.76 -15.35 0.92
CA PHE A 105 -8.62 -16.33 0.25
C PHE A 105 -9.23 -17.34 1.24
N LEU A 106 -8.43 -17.88 2.18
CA LEU A 106 -8.95 -18.78 3.21
C LEU A 106 -10.01 -18.09 4.09
N ILE A 107 -9.76 -16.84 4.52
CA ILE A 107 -10.73 -16.05 5.30
C ILE A 107 -12.04 -15.89 4.53
N LEU A 108 -11.99 -15.56 3.24
CA LEU A 108 -13.17 -15.41 2.40
C LEU A 108 -13.96 -16.71 2.25
N VAL A 109 -13.28 -17.84 2.00
CA VAL A 109 -13.93 -19.15 1.88
C VAL A 109 -14.70 -19.49 3.15
N VAL A 110 -14.06 -19.33 4.32
CA VAL A 110 -14.74 -19.68 5.59
C VAL A 110 -15.81 -18.64 5.93
N GLY A 111 -15.58 -17.35 5.68
CA GLY A 111 -16.58 -16.30 5.87
C GLY A 111 -17.86 -16.51 5.04
N ILE A 112 -17.72 -16.91 3.77
CA ILE A 112 -18.85 -17.26 2.89
C ILE A 112 -19.56 -18.52 3.40
N GLN A 113 -18.81 -19.52 3.87
CA GLN A 113 -19.40 -20.73 4.46
C GLN A 113 -20.20 -20.39 5.73
N SER A 114 -19.65 -19.58 6.63
CA SER A 114 -20.35 -19.12 7.85
C SER A 114 -21.58 -18.27 7.52
N LEU A 115 -21.51 -17.43 6.48
CA LEU A 115 -22.68 -16.67 6.01
C LEU A 115 -23.79 -17.61 5.54
N LYS A 116 -23.45 -18.61 4.71
CA LYS A 116 -24.39 -19.61 4.23
C LYS A 116 -25.05 -20.36 5.40
N GLU A 117 -24.26 -20.85 6.35
CA GLU A 117 -24.77 -21.57 7.53
C GLU A 117 -25.65 -20.68 8.41
N SER A 118 -25.27 -19.42 8.61
CA SER A 118 -26.05 -18.43 9.37
C SER A 118 -27.41 -18.17 8.73
N VAL A 119 -27.45 -17.98 7.41
CA VAL A 119 -28.69 -17.77 6.65
C VAL A 119 -29.57 -19.02 6.69
N VAL A 120 -28.99 -20.21 6.53
CA VAL A 120 -29.74 -21.47 6.64
C VAL A 120 -30.40 -21.59 8.02
N LYS A 121 -29.69 -21.23 9.10
CA LYS A 121 -30.24 -21.21 10.46
C LYS A 121 -31.35 -20.21 10.70
N ILE A 122 -31.42 -19.12 9.92
CA ILE A 122 -32.55 -18.19 9.99
C ILE A 122 -33.82 -18.87 9.49
N PHE A 123 -33.74 -19.61 8.38
CA PHE A 123 -34.89 -20.29 7.77
C PHE A 123 -35.20 -21.65 8.39
N ASN A 124 -34.19 -22.35 8.90
CA ASN A 124 -34.31 -23.64 9.58
C ASN A 124 -33.64 -23.52 10.96
N PRO A 125 -34.34 -22.98 11.98
CA PRO A 125 -33.75 -22.76 13.29
C PRO A 125 -33.33 -24.08 13.95
N GLU A 126 -32.02 -24.28 14.06
CA GLU A 126 -31.44 -25.31 14.93
C GLU A 126 -31.21 -24.72 16.32
N LYS A 127 -31.54 -25.49 17.37
CA LYS A 127 -31.34 -25.04 18.74
C LYS A 127 -29.85 -25.01 19.07
N VAL A 128 -29.33 -23.81 19.32
CA VAL A 128 -27.99 -23.64 19.89
C VAL A 128 -28.01 -24.23 21.31
N MET A 129 -27.04 -25.08 21.61
CA MET A 129 -26.93 -25.67 22.94
C MET A 129 -26.32 -24.64 23.89
N PHE A 130 -27.10 -24.19 24.87
CA PHE A 130 -26.53 -23.34 25.91
C PHE A 130 -25.44 -24.10 26.67
N SER A 131 -24.27 -23.47 26.79
CA SER A 131 -23.15 -24.00 27.55
C SER A 131 -22.55 -22.91 28.42
N PHE A 132 -22.50 -23.16 29.73
CA PHE A 132 -21.83 -22.27 30.66
C PHE A 132 -20.34 -22.10 30.30
N VAL A 133 -19.71 -23.16 29.76
CA VAL A 133 -18.33 -23.12 29.27
C VAL A 133 -18.19 -22.12 28.11
N ALA A 134 -19.17 -22.06 27.20
CA ALA A 134 -19.17 -21.09 26.11
C ALA A 134 -19.26 -19.65 26.60
N VAL A 135 -20.12 -19.38 27.59
CA VAL A 135 -20.21 -18.06 28.23
C VAL A 135 -18.87 -17.64 28.84
N VAL A 136 -18.21 -18.54 29.58
CA VAL A 136 -16.90 -18.28 30.19
C VAL A 136 -15.84 -17.99 29.12
N ILE A 137 -15.82 -18.76 28.02
CA ILE A 137 -14.88 -18.55 26.90
C ILE A 137 -15.11 -17.19 26.23
N LEU A 138 -16.35 -16.78 25.99
CA LEU A 138 -16.67 -15.50 25.36
C LEU A 138 -16.30 -14.32 26.28
N ILE A 139 -16.59 -14.42 27.58
CA ILE A 139 -16.16 -13.40 28.57
C ILE A 139 -14.63 -13.32 28.62
N PHE A 140 -13.95 -14.46 28.67
CA PHE A 140 -12.48 -14.51 28.61
C PHE A 140 -11.95 -13.85 27.34
N SER A 141 -12.58 -14.12 26.19
CA SER A 141 -12.21 -13.52 24.90
C SER A 141 -12.34 -12.00 24.92
N ILE A 142 -13.43 -11.47 25.48
CA ILE A 142 -13.64 -10.02 25.66
C ILE A 142 -12.52 -9.43 26.53
N LEU A 143 -12.18 -10.08 27.64
CA LEU A 143 -11.12 -9.59 28.54
C LEU A 143 -9.74 -9.58 27.86
N VAL A 144 -9.41 -10.62 27.10
CA VAL A 144 -8.16 -10.68 26.32
C VAL A 144 -8.12 -9.57 25.27
N LYS A 145 -9.21 -9.36 24.52
CA LYS A 145 -9.27 -8.30 23.49
C LYS A 145 -9.25 -6.89 24.09
N LEU A 146 -9.90 -6.66 25.24
CA LEU A 146 -9.77 -5.39 25.97
C LEU A 146 -8.34 -5.15 26.46
N TRP A 147 -7.67 -6.20 26.93
CA TRP A 147 -6.26 -6.12 27.29
C TRP A 147 -5.38 -5.82 26.07
N MET A 148 -5.67 -6.43 24.92
CA MET A 148 -5.02 -6.14 23.63
C MET A 148 -5.21 -4.70 23.18
N TYR A 149 -6.44 -4.20 23.21
CA TYR A 149 -6.76 -2.79 22.95
C TYR A 149 -5.91 -1.88 23.83
N TYR A 150 -5.90 -2.12 25.14
CA TYR A 150 -5.18 -1.27 26.08
C TYR A 150 -3.68 -1.24 25.79
N PHE A 151 -3.05 -2.39 25.57
CA PHE A 151 -1.60 -2.42 25.38
C PHE A 151 -1.17 -1.87 24.03
N ASN A 152 -1.87 -2.23 22.94
CA ASN A 152 -1.56 -1.74 21.61
C ASN A 152 -1.77 -0.22 21.52
N ASN A 153 -2.84 0.30 22.12
CA ASN A 153 -3.11 1.74 22.14
C ASN A 153 -2.11 2.50 23.03
N GLN A 154 -1.76 1.97 24.21
CA GLN A 154 -0.77 2.60 25.09
C GLN A 154 0.61 2.66 24.45
N ILE A 155 1.10 1.56 23.88
CA ILE A 155 2.41 1.52 23.23
C ILE A 155 2.37 2.33 21.93
N GLY A 156 1.31 2.18 21.13
CA GLY A 156 1.10 2.95 19.91
C GLY A 156 1.14 4.46 20.13
N LYS A 157 0.63 4.96 21.26
CA LYS A 157 0.78 6.38 21.65
C LYS A 157 2.22 6.74 22.06
N LYS A 158 2.92 5.87 22.80
CA LYS A 158 4.30 6.12 23.26
C LYS A 158 5.32 6.19 22.13
N ILE A 159 5.20 5.31 21.13
CA ILE A 159 6.14 5.24 20.01
C ILE A 159 5.61 5.88 18.72
N ASP A 160 4.52 6.64 18.85
CA ASP A 160 3.74 7.24 17.76
C ASP A 160 3.59 6.31 16.54
N SER A 161 3.01 5.14 16.78
CA SER A 161 2.74 4.14 15.76
C SER A 161 1.25 4.14 15.43
N SER A 162 0.91 4.58 14.22
CA SER A 162 -0.44 4.48 13.66
C SER A 162 -0.89 3.02 13.55
N SER A 163 0.00 2.11 13.13
CA SER A 163 -0.28 0.68 13.00
C SER A 163 -0.69 0.03 14.33
N LEU A 164 0.01 0.31 15.44
CA LEU A 164 -0.39 -0.22 16.75
C LEU A 164 -1.68 0.41 17.28
N LYS A 165 -1.92 1.70 17.02
CA LYS A 165 -3.20 2.34 17.36
C LYS A 165 -4.35 1.67 16.59
N ALA A 166 -4.17 1.36 15.30
CA ALA A 166 -5.13 0.64 14.48
C ALA A 166 -5.39 -0.78 14.99
N ALA A 167 -4.34 -1.57 15.26
CA ALA A 167 -4.48 -2.91 15.84
C ALA A 167 -5.19 -2.92 17.21
N GLY A 168 -5.00 -1.86 18.00
CA GLY A 168 -5.77 -1.62 19.21
C GLY A 168 -7.26 -1.44 18.90
N GLN A 169 -7.59 -0.54 17.98
CA GLN A 169 -8.97 -0.28 17.57
C GLN A 169 -9.66 -1.53 17.01
N ASP A 170 -8.96 -2.35 16.24
CA ASP A 170 -9.49 -3.64 15.75
C ASP A 170 -9.84 -4.57 16.90
N SER A 171 -8.96 -4.67 17.91
CA SER A 171 -9.22 -5.44 19.12
C SER A 171 -10.47 -4.93 19.87
N LEU A 172 -10.76 -3.64 19.81
CA LEU A 172 -11.99 -3.07 20.38
C LEU A 172 -13.22 -3.44 19.55
N ASN A 173 -13.12 -3.43 18.22
CA ASN A 173 -14.20 -3.88 17.34
C ASN A 173 -14.52 -5.36 17.61
N ASP A 174 -13.52 -6.21 17.84
CA ASP A 174 -13.72 -7.60 18.25
C ASP A 174 -14.45 -7.76 19.58
N VAL A 175 -14.24 -6.86 20.54
CA VAL A 175 -14.99 -6.87 21.80
C VAL A 175 -16.47 -6.66 21.51
N VAL A 176 -16.82 -5.74 20.62
CA VAL A 176 -18.21 -5.48 20.22
C VAL A 176 -18.82 -6.71 19.54
N THR A 177 -18.09 -7.32 18.60
CA THR A 177 -18.51 -8.55 17.91
C THR A 177 -18.71 -9.71 18.88
N THR A 178 -17.73 -9.98 19.75
CA THR A 178 -17.78 -11.04 20.77
C THR A 178 -18.88 -10.79 21.80
N PHE A 179 -19.13 -9.53 22.15
CA PHE A 179 -20.23 -9.17 23.04
C PHE A 179 -21.59 -9.44 22.39
N ALA A 180 -21.75 -9.11 21.11
CA ALA A 180 -22.96 -9.43 20.36
C ALA A 180 -23.21 -10.95 20.28
N THR A 181 -22.16 -11.76 20.06
CA THR A 181 -22.29 -13.23 20.07
C THR A 181 -22.62 -13.78 21.46
N LEU A 182 -22.07 -13.20 22.54
CA LEU A 182 -22.43 -13.55 23.91
C LEU A 182 -23.90 -13.23 24.21
N VAL A 183 -24.38 -12.05 23.83
CA VAL A 183 -25.78 -11.65 23.97
C VAL A 183 -26.69 -12.61 23.18
N SER A 184 -26.28 -12.98 21.95
CA SER A 184 -27.01 -13.96 21.14
C SER A 184 -27.19 -15.29 21.86
N LEU A 185 -26.12 -15.81 22.47
CA LEU A 185 -26.15 -17.08 23.21
C LEU A 185 -27.10 -17.02 24.41
N ILE A 186 -27.10 -15.89 25.14
CA ILE A 186 -27.98 -15.69 26.29
C ILE A 186 -29.45 -15.56 25.85
N LEU A 187 -29.73 -14.80 24.77
CA LEU A 187 -31.09 -14.60 24.26
C LEU A 187 -31.72 -15.90 23.72
N THR A 188 -30.90 -16.87 23.32
CA THR A 188 -31.38 -18.19 22.89
C THR A 188 -32.01 -18.99 24.05
N LEU A 189 -31.77 -18.62 25.31
CA LEU A 189 -32.46 -19.21 26.47
C LEU A 189 -33.89 -18.68 26.67
N ILE A 190 -34.18 -17.48 26.15
CA ILE A 190 -35.39 -16.71 26.49
C ILE A 190 -36.33 -16.60 25.27
N THR A 191 -35.81 -16.85 24.06
CA THR A 191 -36.54 -16.68 22.81
C THR A 191 -36.35 -17.87 21.88
N ASP A 192 -37.39 -18.24 21.15
CA ASP A 192 -37.34 -19.22 20.05
C ASP A 192 -36.95 -18.57 18.70
N LEU A 193 -36.61 -17.28 18.71
CA LEU A 193 -36.17 -16.57 17.51
C LEU A 193 -34.77 -17.09 17.09
N PRO A 194 -34.45 -17.11 15.79
CA PRO A 194 -33.14 -17.55 15.29
C PRO A 194 -32.06 -16.47 15.50
N VAL A 195 -31.86 -16.03 16.74
CA VAL A 195 -30.93 -14.94 17.10
C VAL A 195 -29.51 -15.27 16.68
N ASP A 196 -29.06 -16.52 16.88
CA ASP A 196 -27.74 -17.00 16.43
C ASP A 196 -27.54 -16.90 14.92
N GLY A 197 -28.59 -17.20 14.13
CA GLY A 197 -28.53 -17.06 12.68
C GLY A 197 -28.43 -15.60 12.24
N ILE A 198 -29.18 -14.70 12.90
CA ILE A 198 -29.15 -13.26 12.59
C ILE A 198 -27.79 -12.65 12.94
N ILE A 199 -27.31 -12.88 14.18
CA ILE A 199 -26.02 -12.36 14.62
C ILE A 199 -24.89 -13.01 13.82
N GLY A 200 -24.94 -14.31 13.59
CA GLY A 200 -23.96 -15.01 12.74
C GLY A 200 -23.91 -14.45 11.32
N THR A 201 -25.04 -14.04 10.75
CA THR A 201 -25.09 -13.41 9.42
C THR A 201 -24.36 -12.07 9.45
N ILE A 202 -24.64 -11.22 10.44
CA ILE A 202 -23.99 -9.92 10.60
C ILE A 202 -22.48 -10.09 10.77
N VAL A 203 -22.05 -10.98 11.68
CA VAL A 203 -20.62 -11.23 11.93
C VAL A 203 -19.94 -11.80 10.68
N SER A 204 -20.58 -12.73 9.96
CA SER A 204 -20.02 -13.30 8.74
C SER A 204 -19.83 -12.25 7.64
N LEU A 205 -20.74 -11.28 7.50
CA LEU A 205 -20.57 -10.16 6.56
C LEU A 205 -19.38 -9.27 6.93
N ILE A 206 -19.17 -9.02 8.23
CA ILE A 206 -17.99 -8.28 8.73
C ILE A 206 -16.70 -9.03 8.37
N VAL A 207 -16.67 -10.35 8.59
CA VAL A 207 -15.50 -11.20 8.26
C VAL A 207 -15.22 -11.20 6.75
N ILE A 208 -16.26 -11.30 5.91
CA ILE A 208 -16.12 -11.23 4.44
C ILE A 208 -15.55 -9.88 4.03
N PHE A 209 -16.08 -8.78 4.57
CA PHE A 209 -15.57 -7.44 4.27
C PHE A 209 -14.11 -7.28 4.69
N ALA A 210 -13.73 -7.77 5.87
CA ALA A 210 -12.34 -7.80 6.32
C ALA A 210 -11.47 -8.61 5.35
N GLY A 211 -11.91 -9.81 4.96
CA GLY A 211 -11.21 -10.65 3.97
C GLY A 211 -11.01 -9.96 2.61
N ILE A 212 -12.01 -9.21 2.13
CA ILE A 212 -11.91 -8.44 0.88
C ILE A 212 -10.86 -7.32 1.02
N ASN A 213 -10.82 -6.62 2.15
CA ASN A 213 -9.84 -5.57 2.38
C ASN A 213 -8.41 -6.15 2.43
N VAL A 214 -8.19 -7.23 3.18
CA VAL A 214 -6.89 -7.92 3.20
C VAL A 214 -6.51 -8.37 1.80
N PHE A 215 -7.45 -8.89 1.01
CA PHE A 215 -7.20 -9.26 -0.38
C PHE A 215 -6.75 -8.06 -1.23
N LYS A 216 -7.44 -6.93 -1.14
CA LYS A 216 -7.07 -5.69 -1.86
C LYS A 216 -5.69 -5.16 -1.43
N ASP A 217 -5.42 -5.16 -0.13
CA ASP A 217 -4.14 -4.71 0.42
C ASP A 217 -2.97 -5.60 -0.04
N THR A 218 -3.24 -6.86 -0.37
CA THR A 218 -2.23 -7.79 -0.91
C THR A 218 -2.10 -7.72 -2.43
N ILE A 219 -3.18 -7.43 -3.18
CA ILE A 219 -3.12 -7.39 -4.65
C ILE A 219 -2.57 -6.07 -5.19
N ASN A 220 -2.88 -4.94 -4.54
CA ASN A 220 -2.46 -3.63 -5.02
C ASN A 220 -0.92 -3.50 -5.13
N PRO A 221 -0.11 -3.91 -4.13
CA PRO A 221 1.35 -3.90 -4.26
C PRO A 221 1.87 -4.81 -5.38
N LEU A 222 1.17 -5.91 -5.68
CA LEU A 222 1.54 -6.81 -6.79
C LEU A 222 1.29 -6.19 -8.17
N LEU A 223 0.25 -5.36 -8.29
CA LEU A 223 -0.10 -4.65 -9.53
C LEU A 223 0.81 -3.44 -9.79
N GLY A 224 1.43 -2.88 -8.73
CA GLY A 224 2.21 -1.66 -8.80
C GLY A 224 1.43 -0.48 -8.26
N LEU A 225 1.46 -0.30 -6.94
CA LEU A 225 0.89 0.87 -6.28
C LEU A 225 1.66 2.12 -6.68
N ALA A 226 0.94 3.22 -6.92
CA ALA A 226 1.57 4.52 -7.07
C ALA A 226 2.33 4.88 -5.78
N PRO A 227 3.57 5.38 -5.89
CA PRO A 227 4.33 5.85 -4.73
C PRO A 227 3.63 7.04 -4.05
N ASP A 228 3.98 7.26 -2.77
CA ASP A 228 3.46 8.41 -2.02
C ASP A 228 3.95 9.71 -2.63
N LYS A 229 3.03 10.64 -2.92
CA LYS A 229 3.37 11.94 -3.52
C LYS A 229 4.35 12.72 -2.65
N ALA A 230 4.23 12.65 -1.32
CA ALA A 230 5.16 13.33 -0.43
C ALA A 230 6.60 12.80 -0.55
N LEU A 231 6.76 11.50 -0.83
CA LEU A 231 8.07 10.90 -1.07
C LEU A 231 8.65 11.37 -2.41
N ILE A 232 7.81 11.41 -3.46
CA ILE A 232 8.21 11.88 -4.79
C ILE A 232 8.67 13.33 -4.72
N ASP A 233 7.86 14.21 -4.10
CA ASP A 233 8.18 15.62 -3.95
C ASP A 233 9.52 15.81 -3.18
N ASP A 234 9.80 15.01 -2.14
CA ASP A 234 11.07 15.09 -1.39
C ASP A 234 12.27 14.58 -2.23
N ILE A 235 12.07 13.57 -3.09
CA ILE A 235 13.09 13.09 -4.02
C ILE A 235 13.39 14.13 -5.11
N GLU A 236 12.36 14.71 -5.72
CA GLU A 236 12.52 15.75 -6.75
C GLU A 236 13.27 16.95 -6.19
N ASN A 237 12.85 17.46 -5.03
CA ASN A 237 13.55 18.57 -4.37
C ASN A 237 14.98 18.21 -3.97
N PHE A 238 15.23 16.95 -3.60
CA PHE A 238 16.57 16.48 -3.27
C PHE A 238 17.48 16.47 -4.50
N ILE A 239 17.01 15.95 -5.63
CA ILE A 239 17.78 15.92 -6.89
C ILE A 239 18.01 17.34 -7.40
N MET A 240 16.98 18.20 -7.38
CA MET A 240 17.07 19.61 -7.79
C MET A 240 17.94 20.47 -6.87
N SER A 241 18.44 19.94 -5.74
CA SER A 241 19.37 20.66 -4.86
C SER A 241 20.83 20.60 -5.32
N TYR A 242 21.13 19.76 -6.32
CA TYR A 242 22.44 19.62 -6.94
C TYR A 242 22.66 20.67 -8.05
N ASP A 243 23.90 20.84 -8.52
CA ASP A 243 24.29 21.93 -9.45
C ASP A 243 23.87 21.64 -10.90
N LYS A 244 24.01 20.39 -11.34
CA LYS A 244 23.82 20.00 -12.75
C LYS A 244 22.36 19.78 -13.17
N PRO A 245 21.47 19.21 -12.33
CA PRO A 245 20.08 18.99 -12.70
C PRO A 245 19.34 20.30 -13.01
N LEU A 246 18.76 20.39 -14.20
CA LEU A 246 17.93 21.52 -14.65
C LEU A 246 16.43 21.23 -14.55
N GLY A 247 16.07 19.95 -14.56
CA GLY A 247 14.70 19.45 -14.51
C GLY A 247 14.67 17.93 -14.38
N ILE A 248 13.50 17.39 -14.02
CA ILE A 248 13.26 15.95 -13.86
C ILE A 248 11.96 15.61 -14.57
N HIS A 249 11.93 14.46 -15.24
CA HIS A 249 10.73 13.90 -15.86
C HIS A 249 10.81 12.37 -15.90
N ASP A 250 9.71 11.74 -16.31
CA ASP A 250 9.57 10.28 -16.45
C ASP A 250 9.98 9.48 -15.21
N LEU A 251 9.69 10.02 -14.01
CA LEU A 251 9.92 9.32 -12.77
C LEU A 251 8.98 8.11 -12.67
N MET A 252 9.56 6.93 -12.75
CA MET A 252 8.89 5.66 -12.55
C MET A 252 9.45 4.99 -11.30
N MET A 253 8.57 4.57 -10.40
CA MET A 253 8.94 3.81 -9.21
C MET A 253 8.30 2.43 -9.23
N HIS A 254 9.08 1.42 -8.86
CA HIS A 254 8.65 0.04 -8.79
C HIS A 254 8.92 -0.55 -7.41
N ASP A 255 7.87 -1.10 -6.80
CA ASP A 255 7.97 -1.85 -5.54
C ASP A 255 8.05 -3.36 -5.81
N TYR A 256 9.16 -3.98 -5.40
CA TYR A 256 9.37 -5.43 -5.45
C TYR A 256 9.22 -6.11 -4.07
N GLY A 257 8.53 -5.43 -3.17
CA GLY A 257 8.26 -5.81 -1.79
C GLY A 257 9.10 -5.00 -0.80
N PRO A 258 8.84 -5.18 0.50
CA PRO A 258 9.40 -4.31 1.52
C PRO A 258 10.92 -4.17 1.45
N GLY A 259 11.38 -2.92 1.46
CA GLY A 259 12.80 -2.55 1.38
C GLY A 259 13.44 -2.78 0.00
N ARG A 260 12.64 -2.97 -1.05
CA ARG A 260 13.12 -3.19 -2.43
C ARG A 260 12.37 -2.31 -3.40
N MET A 261 12.59 -1.01 -3.27
CA MET A 261 12.08 -0.02 -4.22
C MET A 261 13.16 0.28 -5.26
N PHE A 262 12.72 0.36 -6.49
CA PHE A 262 13.52 0.75 -7.64
C PHE A 262 12.93 2.01 -8.24
N MET A 263 13.77 2.91 -8.71
CA MET A 263 13.35 4.14 -9.34
C MET A 263 14.16 4.36 -10.60
N THR A 264 13.48 4.73 -11.68
CA THR A 264 14.09 5.21 -12.91
C THR A 264 13.54 6.59 -13.19
N LEU A 265 14.39 7.52 -13.61
CA LEU A 265 13.95 8.86 -13.96
C LEU A 265 14.91 9.48 -14.96
N HIS A 266 14.43 10.52 -15.63
CA HIS A 266 15.23 11.35 -16.50
C HIS A 266 15.59 12.65 -15.79
N VAL A 267 16.85 13.10 -15.95
CA VAL A 267 17.33 14.39 -15.43
C VAL A 267 17.84 15.22 -16.59
N GLU A 268 17.23 16.39 -16.80
CA GLU A 268 17.70 17.35 -17.79
C GLU A 268 19.03 17.98 -17.34
N VAL A 269 20.04 18.01 -18.21
CA VAL A 269 21.37 18.60 -17.95
C VAL A 269 21.81 19.45 -19.14
N ASP A 270 22.70 20.42 -18.92
CA ASP A 270 23.23 21.26 -20.01
C ASP A 270 24.03 20.41 -21.01
N CYS A 271 23.68 20.49 -22.30
CA CYS A 271 24.37 19.76 -23.37
C CYS A 271 25.81 20.21 -23.62
N GLN A 272 26.23 21.37 -23.11
CA GLN A 272 27.60 21.86 -23.21
C GLN A 272 28.49 21.38 -22.06
N GLU A 273 27.91 20.78 -21.02
CA GLU A 273 28.69 20.31 -19.88
C GLU A 273 29.49 19.05 -20.17
N ASP A 274 30.59 18.89 -19.45
CA ASP A 274 31.47 17.74 -19.60
C ASP A 274 30.76 16.45 -19.13
N VAL A 275 30.70 15.46 -20.02
CA VAL A 275 30.01 14.18 -19.78
C VAL A 275 30.53 13.46 -18.54
N MET A 276 31.84 13.54 -18.23
CA MET A 276 32.39 12.89 -17.05
C MET A 276 31.94 13.59 -15.76
N LYS A 277 31.83 14.92 -15.78
CA LYS A 277 31.31 15.68 -14.63
C LYS A 277 29.83 15.42 -14.38
N ILE A 278 29.04 15.37 -15.46
CA ILE A 278 27.63 15.00 -15.37
C ILE A 278 27.52 13.61 -14.75
N HIS A 279 28.26 12.62 -15.27
CA HIS A 279 28.22 11.26 -14.74
C HIS A 279 28.66 11.18 -13.27
N GLU A 280 29.70 11.93 -12.87
CA GLU A 280 30.16 11.96 -11.48
C GLU A 280 29.06 12.46 -10.52
N GLU A 281 28.34 13.52 -10.91
CA GLU A 281 27.26 14.09 -10.09
C GLU A 281 26.01 13.20 -10.07
N ILE A 282 25.65 12.60 -11.20
CA ILE A 282 24.55 11.63 -11.28
C ILE A 282 24.84 10.41 -10.40
N ASP A 283 26.07 9.88 -10.44
CA ASP A 283 26.51 8.78 -9.55
C ASP A 283 26.41 9.15 -8.06
N ASP A 284 26.75 10.40 -7.71
CA ASP A 284 26.62 10.92 -6.34
C ASP A 284 25.15 11.03 -5.91
N ILE A 285 24.28 11.51 -6.80
CA ILE A 285 22.83 11.58 -6.55
C ILE A 285 22.26 10.18 -6.34
N GLU A 286 22.58 9.21 -7.21
CA GLU A 286 22.11 7.83 -7.10
C GLU A 286 22.54 7.18 -5.76
N ARG A 287 23.82 7.35 -5.38
CA ARG A 287 24.34 6.87 -4.09
C ARG A 287 23.62 7.53 -2.91
N ALA A 288 23.44 8.84 -2.96
CA ALA A 288 22.79 9.56 -1.87
C ALA A 288 21.31 9.19 -1.73
N ILE A 289 20.60 8.92 -2.84
CA ILE A 289 19.23 8.41 -2.82
C ILE A 289 19.19 7.01 -2.20
N GLN A 290 20.11 6.12 -2.56
CA GLN A 290 20.22 4.79 -1.97
C GLN A 290 20.47 4.85 -0.44
N GLU A 291 21.32 5.77 0.01
CA GLU A 291 21.63 5.91 1.44
C GLU A 291 20.48 6.54 2.24
N LYS A 292 19.86 7.61 1.71
CA LYS A 292 18.81 8.38 2.41
C LYS A 292 17.45 7.68 2.36
N TYR A 293 17.06 7.16 1.20
CA TYR A 293 15.71 6.64 0.94
C TYR A 293 15.66 5.12 0.78
N HIS A 294 16.82 4.45 0.66
CA HIS A 294 16.89 3.00 0.39
C HIS A 294 16.21 2.58 -0.92
N ILE A 295 16.37 3.41 -1.95
CA ILE A 295 15.79 3.21 -3.28
C ILE A 295 16.91 3.00 -4.30
N HIS A 296 16.89 1.84 -4.96
CA HIS A 296 17.82 1.55 -6.05
C HIS A 296 17.45 2.39 -7.26
N THR A 297 18.26 3.39 -7.56
CA THR A 297 17.94 4.41 -8.56
C THR A 297 18.80 4.23 -9.79
N THR A 298 18.22 4.45 -10.97
CA THR A 298 18.95 4.59 -12.22
C THR A 298 18.48 5.87 -12.90
N ILE A 299 19.39 6.80 -13.10
CA ILE A 299 19.11 8.09 -13.71
C ILE A 299 19.64 8.08 -15.14
N HIS A 300 18.74 8.35 -16.07
CA HIS A 300 19.14 8.72 -17.43
C HIS A 300 19.30 10.23 -17.48
N TYR A 301 20.47 10.73 -17.89
CA TYR A 301 20.64 12.18 -18.10
C TYR A 301 20.24 12.52 -19.54
N ASP A 302 19.41 13.54 -19.69
CA ASP A 302 18.95 14.05 -20.98
C ASP A 302 19.58 15.43 -21.26
N PRO A 303 20.50 15.52 -22.24
CA PRO A 303 21.14 16.79 -22.59
C PRO A 303 20.14 17.76 -23.25
N VAL A 304 20.03 18.95 -22.68
CA VAL A 304 19.19 20.04 -23.21
C VAL A 304 20.05 21.24 -23.62
N ASP A 305 19.73 21.83 -24.77
CA ASP A 305 20.40 23.04 -25.27
C ASP A 305 19.73 24.30 -24.68
N VAL A 306 20.20 24.71 -23.52
CA VAL A 306 19.75 25.94 -22.84
C VAL A 306 20.37 27.23 -23.38
N HIS A 307 21.28 27.12 -24.35
CA HIS A 307 22.03 28.26 -24.89
C HIS A 307 21.46 28.76 -26.22
N ASN A 308 20.52 28.04 -26.82
CA ASN A 308 19.91 28.39 -28.09
C ASN A 308 18.60 29.17 -27.88
N PRO A 309 18.60 30.51 -28.05
CA PRO A 309 17.44 31.33 -27.73
C PRO A 309 16.25 31.02 -28.65
N ARG A 310 16.53 30.57 -29.89
CA ARG A 310 15.48 30.17 -30.84
C ARG A 310 14.78 28.89 -30.38
N LEU A 311 15.54 27.89 -29.92
CA LEU A 311 14.98 26.66 -29.39
C LEU A 311 14.11 26.94 -28.16
N LEU A 312 14.62 27.73 -27.21
CA LEU A 312 13.90 28.10 -25.99
C LEU A 312 12.62 28.88 -26.27
N ALA A 313 12.66 29.87 -27.17
CA ALA A 313 11.48 30.62 -27.57
C ALA A 313 10.43 29.71 -28.22
N LEU A 314 10.86 28.77 -29.06
CA LEU A 314 9.95 27.83 -29.71
C LEU A 314 9.38 26.79 -28.72
N LYS A 315 10.19 26.27 -27.80
CA LYS A 315 9.73 25.41 -26.68
C LYS A 315 8.61 26.11 -25.91
N GLN A 316 8.82 27.39 -25.56
CA GLN A 316 7.83 28.19 -24.84
C GLN A 316 6.53 28.40 -25.64
N GLN A 317 6.62 28.70 -26.93
CA GLN A 317 5.44 28.84 -27.81
C GLN A 317 4.65 27.54 -27.92
N VAL A 318 5.34 26.40 -28.08
CA VAL A 318 4.69 25.08 -28.13
C VAL A 318 4.06 24.73 -26.79
N LEU A 319 4.72 25.02 -25.67
CA LEU A 319 4.16 24.84 -24.34
C LEU A 319 2.89 25.69 -24.14
N GLU A 320 2.86 26.93 -24.62
CA GLU A 320 1.69 27.80 -24.57
C GLU A 320 0.54 27.27 -25.44
N ILE A 321 0.83 26.71 -26.62
CA ILE A 321 -0.17 26.04 -27.47
C ILE A 321 -0.78 24.85 -26.72
N VAL A 322 0.06 24.00 -26.14
CA VAL A 322 -0.37 22.79 -25.41
C VAL A 322 -1.20 23.18 -24.19
N LYS A 323 -0.75 24.16 -23.40
CA LYS A 323 -1.51 24.71 -22.25
C LYS A 323 -2.80 25.44 -22.65
N GLY A 324 -2.85 25.99 -23.86
CA GLY A 324 -4.05 26.59 -24.43
C GLY A 324 -5.13 25.55 -24.79
N ILE A 325 -4.75 24.27 -24.93
CA ILE A 325 -5.71 23.16 -25.09
C ILE A 325 -6.27 22.75 -23.73
N ASP A 326 -5.40 22.53 -22.74
CA ASP A 326 -5.74 22.30 -21.33
C ASP A 326 -4.61 22.79 -20.44
N GLU A 327 -4.92 23.53 -19.37
CA GLU A 327 -3.93 24.12 -18.45
C GLU A 327 -3.04 23.08 -17.76
N HIS A 328 -3.54 21.85 -17.60
CA HIS A 328 -2.83 20.75 -16.93
C HIS A 328 -1.86 20.01 -17.86
N TYR A 329 -1.84 20.32 -19.16
CA TYR A 329 -0.91 19.68 -20.08
C TYR A 329 0.47 20.33 -19.97
N SER A 330 1.51 19.53 -20.14
CA SER A 330 2.90 19.99 -20.23
C SER A 330 3.64 19.30 -21.38
N ILE A 331 4.88 19.72 -21.62
CA ILE A 331 5.77 19.06 -22.59
C ILE A 331 7.12 18.79 -21.96
N HIS A 332 7.76 17.70 -22.36
CA HIS A 332 9.16 17.38 -22.07
C HIS A 332 9.89 16.95 -23.35
N ASP A 333 11.20 16.72 -23.24
CA ASP A 333 12.05 16.24 -24.34
C ASP A 333 12.01 17.07 -25.64
N PHE A 334 11.80 18.39 -25.50
CA PHE A 334 11.67 19.28 -26.66
C PHE A 334 12.98 19.45 -27.42
N ARG A 335 13.01 18.98 -28.67
CA ARG A 335 14.17 19.00 -29.57
C ARG A 335 13.80 19.58 -30.92
N MET A 336 14.74 20.32 -31.52
CA MET A 336 14.61 20.86 -32.87
C MET A 336 15.67 20.24 -33.79
N VAL A 337 15.23 19.55 -34.84
CA VAL A 337 16.11 18.91 -35.83
C VAL A 337 15.90 19.56 -37.20
N PRO A 338 16.80 20.44 -37.64
CA PRO A 338 16.71 21.08 -38.96
C PRO A 338 16.93 20.05 -40.09
N GLY A 339 15.96 19.93 -40.99
CA GLY A 339 16.06 19.14 -42.22
C GLY A 339 16.32 20.01 -43.45
N LYS A 340 16.41 19.39 -44.63
CA LYS A 340 16.66 20.12 -45.90
C LYS A 340 15.48 20.99 -46.35
N ASN A 341 14.25 20.56 -46.07
CA ASN A 341 13.02 21.21 -46.56
C ASN A 341 12.04 21.58 -45.43
N HIS A 342 12.27 21.08 -44.22
CA HIS A 342 11.42 21.32 -43.04
C HIS A 342 12.26 21.13 -41.79
N THR A 343 11.79 21.66 -40.66
CA THR A 343 12.39 21.47 -39.34
C THR A 343 11.46 20.60 -38.50
N ASN A 344 11.98 19.49 -37.98
CA ASN A 344 11.23 18.63 -37.07
C ASN A 344 11.30 19.17 -35.65
N LEU A 345 10.14 19.30 -35.02
CA LEU A 345 9.97 19.58 -33.60
C LEU A 345 9.53 18.28 -32.94
N ILE A 346 10.42 17.70 -32.15
CA ILE A 346 10.20 16.41 -31.48
C ILE A 346 10.00 16.73 -30.01
N PHE A 347 8.90 16.25 -29.42
CA PHE A 347 8.59 16.46 -28.02
C PHE A 347 7.46 15.56 -27.58
N ASP A 348 7.40 15.34 -26.28
CA ASP A 348 6.38 14.50 -25.66
C ASP A 348 5.41 15.39 -24.91
N VAL A 349 4.12 15.05 -25.00
CA VAL A 349 3.04 15.80 -24.36
C VAL A 349 2.54 14.98 -23.19
N LEU A 350 2.69 15.53 -21.99
CA LEU A 350 2.24 14.90 -20.77
C LEU A 350 0.80 15.34 -20.46
N ILE A 351 -0.11 14.39 -20.41
CA ILE A 351 -1.54 14.61 -20.10
C ILE A 351 -1.92 13.92 -18.78
N PRO A 352 -2.97 14.38 -18.06
CA PRO A 352 -3.43 13.72 -16.84
C PRO A 352 -3.76 12.23 -17.06
N ALA A 353 -3.46 11.36 -16.08
CA ALA A 353 -3.70 9.92 -16.19
C ALA A 353 -5.14 9.52 -16.56
N ASN A 354 -6.13 10.32 -16.16
CA ASN A 354 -7.56 10.04 -16.41
C ASN A 354 -8.10 10.70 -17.69
N ASP A 355 -7.26 11.39 -18.45
CA ASP A 355 -7.69 12.04 -19.70
C ASP A 355 -7.93 10.98 -20.79
N GLN A 356 -9.08 11.09 -21.46
CA GLN A 356 -9.53 10.16 -22.50
C GLN A 356 -9.49 10.77 -23.91
N ILE A 357 -8.86 11.94 -24.07
CA ILE A 357 -8.70 12.55 -25.39
C ILE A 357 -8.00 11.58 -26.35
N SER A 358 -8.52 11.48 -27.57
CA SER A 358 -7.86 10.67 -28.60
C SER A 358 -6.49 11.27 -28.90
N HIS A 359 -5.44 10.45 -28.71
CA HIS A 359 -4.06 10.84 -28.99
C HIS A 359 -3.90 11.39 -30.42
N GLN A 360 -4.56 10.79 -31.41
CA GLN A 360 -4.50 11.27 -32.78
C GLN A 360 -5.11 12.66 -32.96
N ILE A 361 -6.23 12.93 -32.26
CA ILE A 361 -6.90 14.24 -32.31
C ILE A 361 -6.02 15.30 -31.65
N LEU A 362 -5.44 14.98 -30.49
CA LEU A 362 -4.54 15.89 -29.78
C LEU A 362 -3.30 16.22 -30.61
N LYS A 363 -2.61 15.20 -31.17
CA LYS A 363 -1.46 15.38 -32.06
C LYS A 363 -1.79 16.25 -33.27
N ASN A 364 -2.93 16.01 -33.91
CA ASN A 364 -3.38 16.81 -35.05
C ASN A 364 -3.67 18.26 -34.67
N LYS A 365 -4.30 18.51 -33.51
CA LYS A 365 -4.62 19.85 -33.02
C LYS A 365 -3.34 20.65 -32.72
N ILE A 366 -2.41 20.06 -31.97
CA ILE A 366 -1.12 20.69 -31.67
C ILE A 366 -0.35 20.96 -32.96
N SER A 367 -0.27 19.99 -33.87
CA SER A 367 0.43 20.16 -35.15
C SER A 367 -0.18 21.26 -36.03
N ALA A 368 -1.49 21.45 -35.98
CA ALA A 368 -2.17 22.50 -36.73
C ALA A 368 -1.87 23.90 -36.17
N GLU A 369 -1.86 24.04 -34.84
CA GLU A 369 -1.50 25.30 -34.17
C GLU A 369 -0.01 25.64 -34.39
N VAL A 370 0.89 24.67 -34.28
CA VAL A 370 2.33 24.88 -34.53
C VAL A 370 2.61 25.32 -35.96
N LYS A 371 1.84 24.82 -36.95
CA LYS A 371 1.96 25.30 -38.35
C LYS A 371 1.60 26.78 -38.54
N GLN A 372 0.81 27.37 -37.64
CA GLN A 372 0.55 28.81 -37.69
C GLN A 372 1.79 29.64 -37.33
N ILE A 373 2.76 29.05 -36.61
CA ILE A 373 4.06 29.68 -36.33
C ILE A 373 4.92 29.68 -37.60
N SER A 374 5.01 28.54 -38.30
CA SER A 374 5.66 28.41 -39.61
C SER A 374 5.24 27.12 -40.32
N ASP A 375 4.97 27.20 -41.62
CA ASP A 375 4.68 26.04 -42.48
C ASP A 375 5.85 25.06 -42.60
N GLU A 376 7.07 25.48 -42.25
CA GLU A 376 8.27 24.63 -42.26
C GLU A 376 8.37 23.72 -41.03
N TYR A 377 7.54 23.92 -40.00
CA TYR A 377 7.58 23.12 -38.77
C TYR A 377 6.72 21.86 -38.88
N HIS A 378 7.35 20.72 -38.59
CA HIS A 378 6.71 19.42 -38.55
C HIS A 378 6.85 18.82 -37.14
N CYS A 379 5.71 18.56 -36.49
CA CYS A 379 5.71 17.98 -35.15
C CYS A 379 5.82 16.45 -35.23
N VAL A 380 6.69 15.89 -34.39
CA VAL A 380 6.75 14.47 -34.05
C VAL A 380 6.44 14.38 -32.56
N ILE A 381 5.22 13.94 -32.24
CA ILE A 381 4.66 14.03 -30.89
C ILE A 381 4.43 12.64 -30.33
N GLU A 382 4.97 12.35 -29.15
CA GLU A 382 4.51 11.25 -28.29
C GLU A 382 3.55 11.80 -27.21
N ILE A 383 2.65 10.96 -26.71
CA ILE A 383 1.70 11.37 -25.67
C ILE A 383 1.84 10.42 -24.51
N ASP A 384 2.21 10.98 -23.38
CA ASP A 384 2.44 10.28 -22.12
C ASP A 384 1.41 10.69 -21.08
N HIS A 385 1.16 9.79 -20.13
CA HIS A 385 0.23 10.02 -19.04
C HIS A 385 0.99 10.28 -17.74
N ALA A 386 0.69 11.42 -17.09
CA ALA A 386 1.18 11.73 -15.76
C ALA A 386 0.49 10.85 -14.72
N PHE A 387 1.17 9.80 -14.28
CA PHE A 387 0.73 8.91 -13.20
C PHE A 387 1.20 9.34 -11.81
N VAL A 388 2.08 10.34 -11.75
CA VAL A 388 2.76 10.85 -10.57
C VAL A 388 2.57 12.37 -10.50
#